data_AF-A0A5D0UN64-F1
#
_entry.id   AF-A0A5D0UN64-F1
#
_cell.length_a   1.000
_cell.length_b   1.000
_cell.length_c   1.000
_cell.angle_alpha   90.00
_cell.angle_beta   90.00
_cell.angle_gamma   90.00
#
_symmetry.space_group_name_H-M   'P 1'
#
loop_
_entity.id
_entity.type
_entity.pdbx_description
1 polymer ?
#
loop_
_entity_poly.entity_id
_entity_poly.type
_entity_poly.pdbx_seq_one_letter_code
_entity_poly.pdbx_strand_id
1 'polypeptide(L)'
;MTTVDRPGAVELRPVDQDSLRALLRRQASTLTVVTAPGLSAGRHLPSLPPAGFTATSFTSVSTDPPLVSFRLGRESSRWPTMARAEHLAVHLLAAEQQEAARILAAGGIDRFAAHPGWDTGPFGVPLIGDALAVLLCTVVRRIEAGDHTIVLGAPLAFGAGPDGDPLPHHRGGCTTAYGPWPSPW
;
A
#
# COMPACT_ATOMS: atom_id res chain seq x y z
N MET A 1 -8.27 46.79 -27.78
CA MET A 1 -7.77 45.40 -27.73
C MET A 1 -8.12 44.87 -26.35
N THR A 2 -9.30 44.26 -26.23
CA THR A 2 -9.93 43.89 -24.97
C THR A 2 -9.40 42.53 -24.53
N THR A 3 -8.65 42.49 -23.43
CA THR A 3 -8.23 41.24 -22.79
C THR A 3 -9.47 40.56 -22.24
N VAL A 4 -9.86 39.44 -22.83
CA VAL A 4 -10.91 38.58 -22.28
C VAL A 4 -10.34 37.89 -21.06
N ASP A 5 -10.77 38.31 -19.88
CA ASP A 5 -10.55 37.59 -18.63
C ASP A 5 -11.23 36.21 -18.78
N ARG A 6 -10.44 35.12 -18.70
CA ARG A 6 -10.93 33.75 -18.81
C ARG A 6 -11.30 33.28 -17.40
N PRO A 7 -12.58 33.29 -16.99
CA PRO A 7 -12.97 32.66 -15.74
C PRO A 7 -12.56 31.18 -15.78
N GLY A 8 -11.75 30.76 -14.81
CA GLY A 8 -11.30 29.37 -14.70
C GLY A 8 -9.84 29.11 -15.06
N ALA A 9 -8.99 30.13 -15.24
CA ALA A 9 -7.54 29.89 -15.29
C ALA A 9 -7.07 29.35 -13.92
N VAL A 10 -6.55 28.12 -13.91
CA VAL A 10 -5.96 27.53 -12.70
C VAL A 10 -4.67 28.28 -12.38
N GLU A 11 -4.66 29.03 -11.28
CA GLU A 11 -3.47 29.69 -10.77
C GLU A 11 -2.50 28.64 -10.21
N LEU A 12 -1.33 28.53 -10.80
CA LEU A 12 -0.26 27.66 -10.30
C LEU A 12 0.56 28.42 -9.25
N ARG A 13 0.77 27.79 -8.09
CA ARG A 13 1.54 28.35 -6.98
C ARG A 13 2.75 27.45 -6.67
N PRO A 14 3.87 28.02 -6.19
CA PRO A 14 4.98 27.21 -5.67
C PRO A 14 4.51 26.24 -4.59
N VAL A 15 5.08 25.05 -4.57
CA VAL A 15 4.71 23.97 -3.65
C VAL A 15 5.52 24.08 -2.37
N ASP A 16 4.84 23.99 -1.23
CA ASP A 16 5.43 23.75 0.09
C ASP A 16 4.86 22.44 0.68
N GLN A 17 5.44 21.97 1.78
CA GLN A 17 5.09 20.67 2.35
C GLN A 17 3.62 20.59 2.79
N ASP A 18 3.08 21.65 3.40
CA ASP A 18 1.73 21.64 3.94
C ASP A 18 0.70 21.81 2.83
N SER A 19 0.95 22.68 1.85
CA SER A 19 0.09 22.80 0.66
C SER A 19 0.05 21.50 -0.15
N LEU A 20 1.20 20.85 -0.34
CA LEU A 20 1.25 19.54 -1.01
C LEU A 20 0.48 18.48 -0.24
N ARG A 21 0.67 18.39 1.08
CA ARG A 21 -0.04 17.42 1.92
C ARG A 21 -1.55 17.65 1.91
N ALA A 22 -1.99 18.90 1.99
CA ALA A 22 -3.40 19.26 1.91
C ALA A 22 -4.01 18.90 0.55
N LEU A 23 -3.26 19.13 -0.54
CA LEU A 23 -3.66 18.74 -1.89
C LEU A 23 -3.77 17.22 -2.02
N LEU A 24 -2.74 16.47 -1.62
CA LEU A 24 -2.71 15.01 -1.74
C LEU A 24 -3.78 14.31 -0.89
N ARG A 25 -4.23 14.91 0.22
CA ARG A 25 -5.37 14.39 1.01
C ARG A 25 -6.69 14.35 0.24
N ARG A 26 -6.80 15.09 -0.87
CA ARG A 26 -7.97 15.05 -1.77
C ARG A 26 -7.96 13.86 -2.72
N GLN A 27 -6.83 13.18 -2.88
CA GLN A 27 -6.75 11.98 -3.69
C GLN A 27 -7.46 10.83 -2.96
N ALA A 28 -8.43 10.22 -3.64
CA ALA A 28 -9.02 8.96 -3.21
C ALA A 28 -8.13 7.80 -3.65
N SER A 29 -8.05 6.73 -2.85
CA SER A 29 -7.30 5.52 -3.18
C SER A 29 -7.95 4.32 -2.50
N THR A 30 -7.79 3.13 -3.05
CA THR A 30 -8.11 1.89 -2.35
C THR A 30 -7.00 1.58 -1.35
N LEU A 31 -7.35 0.97 -0.22
CA LEU A 31 -6.37 0.49 0.75
C LEU A 31 -5.86 -0.88 0.38
N THR A 32 -4.54 -1.01 0.47
CA THR A 32 -3.85 -2.29 0.38
C THR A 32 -3.08 -2.55 1.65
N VAL A 33 -2.78 -3.83 1.90
CA VAL A 33 -1.79 -4.24 2.89
C VAL A 33 -0.61 -4.85 2.19
N VAL A 34 0.58 -4.39 2.52
CA VAL A 34 1.83 -5.02 2.09
C VAL A 34 2.44 -5.80 3.24
N THR A 35 2.78 -7.06 3.00
CA THR A 35 3.44 -7.94 3.97
C THR A 35 4.77 -8.47 3.45
N ALA A 36 5.69 -8.77 4.36
CA ALA A 36 6.98 -9.39 4.08
C ALA A 36 7.33 -10.40 5.20
N PRO A 37 8.06 -11.48 4.87
CA PRO A 37 8.42 -12.51 5.83
C PRO A 37 9.36 -11.97 6.90
N GLY A 38 9.33 -12.60 8.07
CA GLY A 38 10.41 -12.43 9.03
C GLY A 38 11.73 -12.93 8.45
N LEU A 39 12.84 -12.31 8.82
CA LEU A 39 14.16 -12.68 8.35
C LEU A 39 14.96 -13.25 9.52
N SER A 40 15.48 -14.46 9.34
CA SER A 40 16.35 -15.08 10.34
C SER A 40 17.66 -14.31 10.50
N ALA A 41 18.26 -14.42 11.69
CA ALA A 41 19.54 -13.81 11.98
C ALA A 41 20.63 -14.34 11.05
N GLY A 42 21.51 -13.45 10.60
CA GLY A 42 22.75 -13.82 9.90
C GLY A 42 23.95 -13.68 10.83
N ARG A 43 25.15 -14.08 10.37
CA ARG A 43 26.40 -14.01 11.15
C ARG A 43 26.69 -12.66 11.84
N HIS A 44 26.14 -11.57 11.31
CA HIS A 44 26.31 -10.21 11.86
C HIS A 44 25.02 -9.39 11.86
N LEU A 45 23.85 -10.01 11.67
CA LEU A 45 22.59 -9.30 11.49
C LEU A 45 21.52 -9.89 12.41
N PRO A 46 20.78 -9.04 13.15
CA PRO A 46 19.71 -9.53 14.02
C PRO A 46 18.61 -10.17 13.18
N SER A 47 17.84 -11.06 13.81
CA SER A 47 16.57 -11.48 13.24
C SER A 47 15.61 -10.30 13.16
N LEU A 48 14.76 -10.31 12.15
CA LEU A 48 13.73 -9.30 11.94
C LEU A 48 12.36 -9.97 11.94
N PRO A 49 11.36 -9.40 12.62
CA PRO A 49 10.01 -9.94 12.61
C PRO A 49 9.36 -9.77 11.22
N PRO A 50 8.30 -10.53 10.93
CA PRO A 50 7.47 -10.26 9.76
C PRO A 50 6.98 -8.81 9.80
N ALA A 51 6.89 -8.19 8.62
CA ALA A 51 6.47 -6.81 8.48
C ALA A 51 5.13 -6.75 7.73
N GLY A 52 4.25 -5.88 8.21
CA GLY A 52 2.94 -5.60 7.62
C GLY A 52 2.62 -4.12 7.74
N PHE A 53 2.14 -3.51 6.66
CA PHE A 53 1.64 -2.14 6.70
C PHE A 53 0.56 -1.85 5.68
N THR A 54 -0.31 -0.92 6.04
CA THR A 54 -1.34 -0.39 5.15
C THR A 54 -0.73 0.64 4.20
N ALA A 55 -1.04 0.54 2.91
CA ALA A 55 -0.56 1.43 1.86
C ALA A 55 -1.71 1.91 0.97
N THR A 56 -1.78 3.23 0.77
CA THR A 56 -2.58 3.88 -0.28
C THR A 56 -1.76 4.16 -1.55
N SER A 57 -0.46 3.81 -1.51
CA SER A 57 0.51 4.13 -2.54
C SER A 57 0.68 3.04 -3.59
N PHE A 58 -0.12 1.97 -3.51
CA PHE A 58 -0.07 0.84 -4.44
C PHE A 58 -0.55 1.26 -5.83
N THR A 59 0.22 0.89 -6.85
CA THR A 59 -0.06 1.22 -8.24
C THR A 59 0.45 0.10 -9.16
N SER A 60 -0.34 -0.28 -10.17
CA SER A 60 0.12 -1.09 -11.30
C SER A 60 1.05 -0.26 -12.19
N VAL A 61 2.21 -0.81 -12.54
CA VAL A 61 3.26 -0.11 -13.31
C VAL A 61 3.31 -0.59 -14.75
N SER A 62 3.18 -1.90 -14.97
CA SER A 62 3.26 -2.52 -16.29
C SER A 62 2.49 -3.83 -16.30
N THR A 63 1.87 -4.16 -17.43
CA THR A 63 1.23 -5.46 -17.66
C THR A 63 2.17 -6.45 -18.33
N ASP A 64 3.13 -5.99 -19.13
CA ASP A 64 4.16 -6.83 -19.78
C ASP A 64 5.52 -6.10 -19.87
N PRO A 65 6.54 -6.52 -19.07
CA PRO A 65 6.45 -7.51 -18.01
C PRO A 65 5.54 -7.01 -16.86
N PRO A 66 4.90 -7.91 -16.10
CA PRO A 66 4.01 -7.50 -15.01
C PRO A 66 4.81 -6.85 -13.88
N LEU A 67 4.47 -5.61 -13.54
CA LEU A 67 5.13 -4.83 -12.49
C LEU A 67 4.11 -4.05 -11.67
N VAL A 68 4.32 -4.01 -10.35
CA VAL A 68 3.57 -3.20 -9.39
C VAL A 68 4.53 -2.40 -8.52
N SER A 69 4.03 -1.32 -7.92
CA SER A 69 4.82 -0.53 -6.98
C SER A 69 4.02 -0.11 -5.75
N PHE A 70 4.75 0.16 -4.67
CA PHE A 70 4.23 0.84 -3.49
C PHE A 70 5.37 1.62 -2.83
N ARG A 71 5.05 2.48 -1.87
CA ARG A 71 6.01 3.34 -1.17
C ARG A 71 5.98 3.11 0.34
N LEU A 72 7.16 3.13 0.95
CA LEU A 72 7.33 3.04 2.40
C LEU A 72 8.36 4.07 2.88
N GLY A 73 8.04 4.81 3.95
CA GLY A 73 8.94 5.77 4.57
C GLY A 73 10.14 5.07 5.21
N ARG A 74 11.34 5.63 5.06
CA ARG A 74 12.59 5.02 5.57
C ARG A 74 12.67 4.97 7.10
N GLU A 75 11.96 5.89 7.77
CA GLU A 75 11.81 5.93 9.23
C GLU A 75 10.74 4.97 9.77
N SER A 76 10.06 4.21 8.89
CA SER A 76 9.06 3.24 9.32
C SER A 76 9.71 2.09 10.07
N SER A 77 9.09 1.65 11.18
CA SER A 77 9.51 0.43 11.88
C SER A 77 9.40 -0.85 11.05
N ARG A 78 8.71 -0.82 9.90
CA ARG A 78 8.68 -1.95 8.93
C ARG A 78 9.86 -1.92 7.97
N TRP A 79 10.54 -0.79 7.84
CA TRP A 79 11.59 -0.59 6.84
C TRP A 79 12.74 -1.59 6.96
N PRO A 80 13.26 -1.96 8.15
CA PRO A 80 14.35 -2.93 8.25
C PRO A 80 14.06 -4.28 7.58
N THR A 81 12.85 -4.84 7.79
CA THR A 81 12.42 -6.08 7.12
C THR A 81 12.19 -5.84 5.63
N MET A 82 11.45 -4.78 5.28
CA MET A 82 11.07 -4.47 3.89
C MET A 82 12.27 -4.11 2.99
N ALA A 83 13.33 -3.54 3.55
CA ALA A 83 14.56 -3.21 2.84
C ALA A 83 15.32 -4.45 2.37
N ARG A 84 15.04 -5.62 2.97
CA ARG A 84 15.83 -6.85 2.79
C ARG A 84 15.03 -8.03 2.25
N ALA A 85 13.71 -8.00 2.38
CA ALA A 85 12.85 -9.07 1.89
C ALA A 85 12.95 -9.25 0.36
N GLU A 86 13.11 -10.48 -0.11
CA GLU A 86 13.12 -10.79 -1.55
C GLU A 86 11.71 -11.04 -2.09
N HIS A 87 10.80 -11.43 -1.20
CA HIS A 87 9.40 -11.71 -1.49
C HIS A 87 8.47 -10.90 -0.58
N LEU A 88 7.32 -10.52 -1.13
CA LEU A 88 6.28 -9.78 -0.43
C LEU A 88 4.91 -10.13 -0.98
N ALA A 89 3.86 -9.80 -0.24
CA ALA A 89 2.50 -9.86 -0.74
C ALA A 89 1.80 -8.50 -0.65
N VAL A 90 0.98 -8.19 -1.65
CA VAL A 90 0.07 -7.05 -1.66
C VAL A 90 -1.36 -7.57 -1.62
N HIS A 91 -2.13 -7.13 -0.64
CA HIS A 91 -3.53 -7.52 -0.44
C HIS A 91 -4.43 -6.33 -0.76
N LEU A 92 -5.37 -6.49 -1.67
CA LEU A 92 -6.44 -5.53 -1.91
C LEU A 92 -7.53 -5.76 -0.86
N LEU A 93 -7.73 -4.79 0.03
CA LEU A 93 -8.66 -4.97 1.13
C LEU A 93 -10.12 -4.78 0.70
N ALA A 94 -11.01 -5.62 1.23
CA ALA A 94 -12.46 -5.47 1.15
C ALA A 94 -12.96 -4.39 2.11
N ALA A 95 -14.11 -3.79 1.82
CA ALA A 95 -14.72 -2.71 2.60
C ALA A 95 -14.92 -3.06 4.09
N GLU A 96 -15.10 -4.34 4.41
CA GLU A 96 -15.28 -4.86 5.76
C GLU A 96 -13.97 -4.91 6.56
N GLN A 97 -12.81 -4.85 5.90
CA GLN A 97 -11.49 -5.03 6.51
C GLN A 97 -10.89 -3.76 7.12
N GLN A 98 -11.74 -2.84 7.60
CA GLN A 98 -11.29 -1.61 8.27
C GLN A 98 -10.41 -1.88 9.49
N GLU A 99 -10.76 -2.91 10.26
CA GLU A 99 -10.01 -3.27 11.47
C GLU A 99 -8.61 -3.80 11.14
N ALA A 100 -8.49 -4.66 10.14
CA ALA A 100 -7.20 -5.12 9.64
C ALA A 100 -6.34 -3.93 9.16
N ALA A 101 -6.93 -3.02 8.37
CA ALA A 101 -6.25 -1.82 7.90
C ALA A 101 -5.73 -0.94 9.05
N ARG A 102 -6.53 -0.79 10.12
CA ARG A 102 -6.19 0.01 11.30
C ARG A 102 -5.05 -0.63 12.10
N ILE A 103 -5.14 -1.93 12.39
CA ILE A 103 -4.09 -2.67 13.12
C ILE A 103 -2.78 -2.62 12.33
N LEU A 104 -2.83 -2.89 11.03
CA LEU A 104 -1.64 -2.93 10.19
C LEU A 104 -1.05 -1.55 9.93
N ALA A 105 -1.81 -0.46 10.09
CA ALA A 105 -1.29 0.90 10.08
C ALA A 105 -0.60 1.31 11.40
N ALA A 106 -1.00 0.75 12.54
CA ALA A 106 -0.55 1.18 13.87
C ALA A 106 0.98 1.09 14.07
N GLY A 107 1.54 2.06 14.81
CA GLY A 107 2.93 2.06 15.26
C GLY A 107 3.09 1.43 16.66
N GLY A 108 4.28 0.95 16.98
CA GLY A 108 4.63 0.53 18.35
C GLY A 108 4.00 -0.77 18.87
N ILE A 109 3.32 -1.55 18.01
CA ILE A 109 2.70 -2.83 18.38
C ILE A 109 3.19 -3.98 17.52
N ASP A 110 3.02 -5.22 18.02
CA ASP A 110 3.09 -6.42 17.21
C ASP A 110 1.76 -6.60 16.45
N ARG A 111 1.81 -6.37 15.13
CA ARG A 111 0.63 -6.33 14.27
C ARG A 111 0.10 -7.71 13.93
N PHE A 112 0.98 -8.70 13.83
CA PHE A 112 0.60 -10.06 13.49
C PHE A 112 0.14 -10.85 14.72
N ALA A 113 0.54 -10.42 15.93
CA ALA A 113 -0.12 -10.84 17.16
C ALA A 113 -1.49 -10.16 17.34
N ALA A 114 -1.60 -8.87 17.02
CA ALA A 114 -2.85 -8.12 17.17
C ALA A 114 -3.91 -8.45 16.11
N HIS A 115 -3.51 -8.93 14.94
CA HIS A 115 -4.39 -9.39 13.87
C HIS A 115 -4.12 -10.88 13.63
N PRO A 116 -4.97 -11.81 14.13
CA PRO A 116 -4.75 -13.25 13.98
C PRO A 116 -5.23 -13.82 12.63
N GLY A 117 -5.91 -13.03 11.79
CA GLY A 117 -6.50 -13.44 10.52
C GLY A 117 -5.51 -13.56 9.35
N TRP A 118 -4.37 -14.21 9.57
CA TRP A 118 -3.36 -14.41 8.53
C TRP A 118 -2.70 -15.79 8.65
N ASP A 119 -2.22 -16.28 7.51
CA ASP A 119 -1.50 -17.55 7.40
C ASP A 119 -0.10 -17.34 6.82
N THR A 120 0.79 -18.30 7.06
CA THR A 120 2.12 -18.29 6.42
C THR A 120 2.02 -18.82 4.99
N GLY A 121 2.26 -17.96 4.02
CA GLY A 121 2.26 -18.29 2.60
C GLY A 121 3.64 -18.72 2.06
N PRO A 122 3.76 -18.84 0.72
CA PRO A 122 5.02 -19.13 0.07
C PRO A 122 6.12 -18.15 0.48
N PHE A 123 7.36 -18.65 0.58
CA PHE A 123 8.53 -17.90 1.05
C PHE A 123 8.41 -17.33 2.48
N GLY A 124 7.45 -17.83 3.27
CA GLY A 124 7.18 -17.35 4.62
C GLY A 124 6.43 -16.02 4.68
N VAL A 125 5.92 -15.53 3.54
CA VAL A 125 5.21 -14.26 3.43
C VAL A 125 3.86 -14.37 4.16
N PRO A 126 3.52 -13.49 5.12
CA PRO A 126 2.21 -13.48 5.75
C PRO A 126 1.11 -13.16 4.73
N LEU A 127 0.07 -13.98 4.64
CA LEU A 127 -1.09 -13.77 3.79
C LEU A 127 -2.30 -13.40 4.64
N ILE A 128 -2.87 -12.22 4.41
CA ILE A 128 -4.06 -11.74 5.13
C ILE A 128 -5.31 -12.39 4.53
N GLY A 129 -6.14 -13.01 5.38
CA GLY A 129 -7.41 -13.62 4.97
C GLY A 129 -8.44 -12.58 4.50
N ASP A 130 -9.44 -13.04 3.75
CA ASP A 130 -10.61 -12.26 3.31
C ASP A 130 -10.34 -11.01 2.45
N ALA A 131 -9.09 -10.81 2.01
CA ALA A 131 -8.75 -9.77 1.04
C ALA A 131 -9.37 -10.09 -0.33
N LEU A 132 -9.87 -9.09 -1.06
CA LEU A 132 -10.46 -9.25 -2.40
C LEU A 132 -9.50 -9.89 -3.39
N ALA A 133 -8.21 -9.59 -3.24
CA ALA A 133 -7.15 -10.22 -4.02
C ALA A 133 -5.83 -10.15 -3.26
N VAL A 134 -4.93 -11.07 -3.56
CA VAL A 134 -3.55 -11.05 -3.11
C VAL A 134 -2.60 -11.24 -4.29
N LEU A 135 -1.54 -10.44 -4.35
CA LEU A 135 -0.42 -10.59 -5.28
C LEU A 135 0.82 -10.98 -4.49
N LEU A 136 1.38 -12.17 -4.75
CA LEU A 136 2.69 -12.55 -4.26
C LEU A 136 3.74 -12.07 -5.26
N CYS A 137 4.71 -11.27 -4.83
CA CYS A 137 5.69 -10.64 -5.70
C CYS A 137 7.12 -10.97 -5.28
N THR A 138 8.04 -10.96 -6.25
CA THR A 138 9.48 -10.77 -5.98
C THR A 138 9.84 -9.30 -6.07
N VAL A 139 10.78 -8.84 -5.24
CA VAL A 139 11.26 -7.46 -5.29
C VAL A 139 12.28 -7.30 -6.41
N VAL A 140 11.94 -6.44 -7.38
CA VAL A 140 12.79 -6.13 -8.54
C VAL A 140 13.77 -5.00 -8.22
N ARG A 141 13.28 -3.94 -7.57
CA ARG A 141 14.10 -2.75 -7.27
C ARG A 141 13.55 -1.97 -6.09
N ARG A 142 14.46 -1.29 -5.40
CA ARG A 142 14.18 -0.26 -4.40
C ARG A 142 14.78 1.05 -4.89
N ILE A 143 13.96 2.08 -5.03
CA ILE A 143 14.34 3.37 -5.60
C ILE A 143 14.14 4.43 -4.53
N GLU A 144 15.22 5.09 -4.11
CA GLU A 144 15.14 6.19 -3.15
C GLU A 144 14.38 7.37 -3.76
N ALA A 145 13.40 7.90 -3.02
CA ALA A 145 12.52 8.96 -3.48
C ALA A 145 12.19 9.90 -2.30
N GLY A 146 13.15 10.75 -1.94
CA GLY A 146 13.04 11.66 -0.81
C GLY A 146 13.08 10.92 0.53
N ASP A 147 12.05 11.08 1.35
CA ASP A 147 11.89 10.40 2.65
C ASP A 147 11.29 8.98 2.54
N HIS A 148 10.88 8.57 1.34
CA HIS A 148 10.33 7.26 1.03
C HIS A 148 11.23 6.47 0.07
N THR A 149 11.02 5.16 0.06
CA THR A 149 11.53 4.27 -0.99
C THR A 149 10.36 3.74 -1.80
N ILE A 150 10.46 3.83 -3.12
CA ILE A 150 9.56 3.12 -4.05
C ILE A 150 10.08 1.69 -4.17
N VAL A 151 9.24 0.73 -3.82
CA VAL A 151 9.52 -0.69 -4.03
C VAL A 151 8.80 -1.13 -5.29
N LEU A 152 9.56 -1.63 -6.25
CA LEU A 152 9.07 -2.22 -7.49
C LEU A 152 9.07 -3.74 -7.33
N GLY A 153 7.91 -4.38 -7.54
CA GLY A 153 7.74 -5.82 -7.46
C GLY A 153 7.23 -6.41 -8.76
N ALA A 154 7.67 -7.62 -9.09
CA ALA A 154 7.13 -8.43 -10.17
C ALA A 154 6.21 -9.50 -9.57
N PRO A 155 4.91 -9.51 -9.89
CA PRO A 155 4.01 -10.58 -9.48
C PRO A 155 4.50 -11.95 -9.94
N LEU A 156 4.55 -12.90 -9.01
CA LEU A 156 4.86 -14.32 -9.22
C LEU A 156 3.58 -15.16 -9.27
N ALA A 157 2.60 -14.82 -8.43
CA ALA A 157 1.32 -15.49 -8.33
C ALA A 157 0.27 -14.52 -7.79
N PHE A 158 -1.01 -14.81 -8.04
CA PHE A 158 -2.12 -14.10 -7.42
C PHE A 158 -3.19 -15.07 -6.93
N GLY A 159 -3.97 -14.63 -5.95
CA GLY A 159 -5.17 -15.31 -5.47
C GLY A 159 -6.35 -14.33 -5.52
N ALA A 160 -7.51 -14.84 -5.92
CA ALA A 160 -8.77 -14.12 -5.81
C ALA A 160 -9.44 -14.47 -4.48
N GLY A 161 -9.95 -13.46 -3.79
CA GLY A 161 -10.75 -13.61 -2.59
C GLY A 161 -12.25 -13.53 -2.87
N PRO A 162 -13.07 -13.20 -1.86
CA PRO A 162 -14.50 -13.03 -2.05
C PRO A 162 -14.80 -11.84 -2.97
N ASP A 163 -15.94 -11.90 -3.66
CA ASP A 163 -16.51 -10.73 -4.33
C ASP A 163 -16.89 -9.66 -3.29
N GLY A 164 -16.72 -8.39 -3.65
CA GLY A 164 -17.05 -7.27 -2.76
C GLY A 164 -16.48 -5.95 -3.24
N ASP A 165 -16.82 -4.88 -2.54
CA ASP A 165 -16.28 -3.55 -2.80
C ASP A 165 -14.92 -3.36 -2.11
N PRO A 166 -13.96 -2.66 -2.75
CA PRO A 166 -12.68 -2.38 -2.12
C PRO A 166 -12.86 -1.40 -0.97
N LEU A 167 -11.92 -1.39 -0.02
CA LEU A 167 -11.90 -0.39 1.06
C LEU A 167 -11.31 0.95 0.58
N PRO A 168 -12.11 2.01 0.35
CA PRO A 168 -11.59 3.31 -0.02
C PRO A 168 -11.02 4.06 1.17
N HIS A 169 -10.00 4.87 0.89
CA HIS A 169 -9.41 5.83 1.79
C HIS A 169 -9.40 7.22 1.13
N HIS A 170 -9.94 8.20 1.84
CA HIS A 170 -10.06 9.58 1.38
C HIS A 170 -10.01 10.53 2.59
N ARG A 171 -9.32 11.67 2.44
CA ARG A 171 -9.15 12.68 3.51
C ARG A 171 -8.60 12.15 4.85
N GLY A 172 -7.84 11.06 4.83
CA GLY A 172 -7.22 10.49 6.03
C GLY A 172 -8.12 9.53 6.82
N GLY A 173 -9.26 9.14 6.26
CA GLY A 173 -10.15 8.14 6.83
C GLY A 173 -10.52 7.05 5.82
N CYS A 174 -10.95 5.91 6.33
CA CYS A 174 -11.58 4.86 5.53
C CYS A 174 -13.09 5.12 5.48
N THR A 175 -13.73 4.77 4.37
CA THR A 175 -15.21 4.79 4.27
C THR A 175 -15.68 3.46 3.67
N THR A 176 -16.88 3.02 3.98
CA THR A 176 -17.50 1.82 3.38
C THR A 176 -18.51 2.16 2.29
N ALA A 177 -18.84 3.44 2.11
CA ALA A 177 -19.88 3.85 1.19
C ALA A 177 -19.33 4.05 -0.23
N TYR A 178 -19.47 3.05 -1.09
CA TYR A 178 -19.70 3.29 -2.51
C TYR A 178 -21.19 3.54 -2.70
N GLY A 179 -21.56 4.69 -3.27
CA GLY A 179 -22.90 4.84 -3.85
C GLY A 179 -23.08 3.86 -5.02
N PRO A 180 -24.31 3.63 -5.50
CA PRO A 180 -24.51 2.77 -6.67
C PRO A 180 -23.63 3.23 -7.82
N TRP A 181 -22.84 2.30 -8.37
CA TRP A 181 -21.99 2.58 -9.51
C TRP A 181 -22.87 2.95 -10.72
N PRO A 182 -22.58 4.05 -11.43
CA PRO A 182 -23.17 4.25 -12.74
C PRO A 182 -22.78 3.09 -13.66
N SER A 183 -23.58 2.84 -14.70
CA SER A 183 -23.31 1.82 -15.71
C SER A 183 -21.86 1.92 -16.21
N PRO A 184 -21.17 0.79 -16.44
CA PRO A 184 -19.85 0.84 -17.06
C PRO A 184 -19.93 1.57 -18.41
N TRP A 185 -18.88 2.35 -18.70
CA TRP A 185 -18.73 3.18 -19.90
C TRP A 185 -18.58 2.34 -21.17
#